data_AF-A0A3P7KIM5-F1
#
_entry.id   AF-A0A3P7KIM5-F1
#
_cell.length_a   1.000
_cell.length_b   1.000
_cell.length_c   1.000
_cell.angle_alpha   90.00
_cell.angle_beta   90.00
_cell.angle_gamma   90.00
#
_symmetry.space_group_name_H-M   'P 1'
#
loop_
_entity.id
_entity.type
_entity.pdbx_description
1 polymer ?
#
loop_
_entity_poly.entity_id
_entity_poly.type
_entity_poly.pdbx_seq_one_letter_code
_entity_poly.pdbx_strand_id
1 'polypeptide(L)'
;MKVGDFADQWTAQMGFPLVTVQTFNSTHVKITQERYKKNPNAGDPEKYANPKYGFKWDIPIWYQEADLAIQLDWLRRGKCKR
;
A
#
# COMPACT_ATOMS: atom_id res chain seq x y z
N MET A 1 5.57 7.74 12.93
CA MET A 1 5.64 6.28 12.69
C MET A 1 6.95 5.79 13.28
N LYS A 2 6.93 4.78 14.15
CA LYS A 2 8.17 4.16 14.65
C LYS A 2 8.66 3.16 13.60
N VAL A 3 9.97 3.03 13.42
CA VAL A 3 10.57 2.12 12.43
C VAL A 3 10.17 0.66 12.67
N GLY A 4 10.08 0.25 13.94
CA GLY A 4 9.62 -1.10 14.30
C GLY A 4 8.19 -1.39 13.83
N ASP A 5 7.26 -0.46 14.03
CA ASP A 5 5.86 -0.61 13.60
C ASP A 5 5.73 -0.63 12.07
N PHE A 6 6.59 0.09 11.37
CA PHE A 6 6.68 0.04 9.91
C PHE A 6 7.19 -1.33 9.45
N ALA A 7 8.35 -1.75 9.95
CA ALA A 7 8.97 -3.01 9.57
C ALA A 7 8.05 -4.21 9.87
N ASP A 8 7.38 -4.21 11.02
CA ASP A 8 6.47 -5.29 11.43
C ASP A 8 5.31 -5.49 10.43
N GLN A 9 4.82 -4.41 9.79
CA GLN A 9 3.78 -4.54 8.75
C GLN A 9 4.26 -5.33 7.54
N TRP A 10 5.53 -5.15 7.16
CA TRP A 10 6.15 -5.81 6.01
C TRP A 10 6.65 -7.22 6.33
N THR A 11 7.05 -7.50 7.56
CA THR A 11 7.64 -8.80 7.95
C THR A 11 6.64 -9.77 8.58
N ALA A 12 5.58 -9.28 9.24
CA ALA A 12 4.63 -10.14 9.96
C ALA A 12 3.47 -10.64 9.09
N GLN A 13 3.30 -10.11 7.87
CA GLN A 13 2.20 -10.47 6.97
C GLN A 13 2.76 -11.06 5.67
N MET A 14 2.06 -12.02 5.08
CA MET A 14 2.45 -12.56 3.78
C MET A 14 2.08 -11.65 2.61
N GLY A 15 2.91 -11.70 1.57
CA GLY A 15 2.68 -10.99 0.30
C GLY A 15 3.16 -9.55 0.34
N PHE A 16 2.64 -8.75 -0.60
CA PHE A 16 3.01 -7.35 -0.78
C PHE A 16 1.83 -6.55 -1.34
N PRO A 17 1.84 -5.22 -1.19
CA PRO A 17 0.77 -4.37 -1.71
C PRO A 17 0.85 -4.22 -3.23
N LEU A 18 -0.30 -4.30 -3.89
CA LEU A 18 -0.57 -3.71 -5.20
C LEU A 18 -1.04 -2.27 -4.97
N VAL A 19 -0.31 -1.32 -5.55
CA VAL A 19 -0.67 0.10 -5.54
C VAL A 19 -1.31 0.44 -6.88
N THR A 20 -2.56 0.89 -6.84
CA THR A 20 -3.31 1.30 -8.03
C THR A 20 -3.41 2.82 -8.04
N VAL A 21 -2.94 3.43 -9.13
CA VAL A 21 -2.99 4.88 -9.34
C VAL A 21 -4.04 5.16 -10.42
N GLN A 22 -5.01 6.01 -10.09
CA GLN A 22 -6.10 6.40 -10.99
C GLN A 22 -6.18 7.92 -11.07
N THR A 23 -6.14 8.48 -12.27
CA THR A 23 -6.36 9.91 -12.47
C THR A 23 -7.83 10.23 -12.20
N PHE A 24 -8.10 11.06 -11.19
CA PHE A 24 -9.46 11.47 -10.86
C PHE A 24 -9.88 12.73 -11.62
N ASN A 25 -8.95 13.68 -11.79
CA ASN A 25 -9.10 14.86 -12.64
C ASN A 25 -7.72 15.32 -13.16
N SER A 26 -7.65 16.44 -13.88
CA SER A 26 -6.40 16.96 -14.45
C SER A 26 -5.31 17.32 -13.43
N THR A 27 -5.63 17.38 -12.14
CA THR A 27 -4.72 17.84 -11.07
C THR A 27 -4.62 16.86 -9.89
N HIS A 28 -5.46 15.83 -9.83
CA HIS A 28 -5.56 14.92 -8.69
C HIS A 28 -5.54 13.47 -9.15
N VAL A 29 -4.69 12.68 -8.49
CA VAL A 29 -4.64 11.24 -8.60
C VAL A 29 -5.19 10.59 -7.33
N LYS A 30 -5.94 9.52 -7.51
CA LYS A 30 -6.40 8.64 -6.44
C LYS A 30 -5.46 7.44 -6.38
N ILE A 31 -4.88 7.23 -5.20
CA ILE A 31 -3.98 6.10 -4.94
C ILE A 31 -4.69 5.16 -3.97
N THR A 32 -4.82 3.89 -4.35
CA THR A 32 -5.37 2.83 -3.49
C THR A 32 -4.36 1.71 -3.33
N GLN A 33 -4.47 0.98 -2.21
CA GLN A 33 -3.67 -0.21 -1.95
C GLN A 33 -4.58 -1.40 -1.69
N GLU A 34 -4.15 -2.56 -2.19
CA GLU A 34 -4.71 -3.86 -1.86
C GLU A 34 -3.59 -4.89 -1.83
N ARG A 35 -3.85 -6.11 -1.36
CA ARG A 35 -2.85 -7.18 -1.40
C ARG A 35 -2.79 -7.78 -2.80
N TYR A 36 -1.59 -7.86 -3.36
CA TYR A 36 -1.38 -8.61 -4.59
C TYR A 36 -1.59 -10.12 -4.37
N LYS A 37 -2.43 -10.72 -5.21
CA LYS A 37 -2.60 -12.17 -5.31
C LYS A 37 -2.44 -12.59 -6.77
N LYS A 38 -1.56 -13.56 -7.05
CA LYS A 38 -1.39 -14.10 -8.42
C LYS A 38 -2.69 -14.74 -8.94
N ASN A 39 -3.39 -15.46 -8.06
CA ASN A 39 -4.74 -15.96 -8.31
C ASN A 39 -5.69 -15.27 -7.31
N PRO A 40 -6.60 -14.39 -7.77
CA PRO A 40 -7.56 -13.70 -6.90
C PRO A 40 -8.46 -14.66 -6.10
N ASN A 41 -8.73 -15.84 -6.65
CA ASN A 41 -9.62 -16.84 -6.05
C ASN A 41 -8.91 -17.81 -5.11
N ALA A 42 -7.59 -17.67 -4.93
CA ALA A 42 -6.85 -18.51 -4.00
C ALA A 42 -7.18 -18.12 -2.55
N GLY A 43 -7.62 -19.12 -1.78
CA GLY A 43 -7.75 -19.01 -0.33
C GLY A 43 -6.41 -18.73 0.33
N ASP A 44 -6.45 -18.03 1.45
CA ASP A 44 -5.26 -17.75 2.23
C ASP A 44 -4.90 -18.97 3.11
N PRO A 45 -3.61 -19.35 3.23
CA PRO A 45 -3.21 -20.42 4.14
C PRO A 45 -3.64 -20.11 5.58
N GLU A 46 -4.02 -21.14 6.33
CA GLU A 46 -4.57 -21.01 7.69
C GLU A 46 -3.70 -20.17 8.64
N LYS A 47 -2.37 -20.32 8.55
CA LYS A 47 -1.38 -19.53 9.31
C LYS A 47 -1.47 -18.00 9.12
N TYR A 48 -2.18 -17.55 8.09
CA TYR A 48 -2.37 -16.14 7.73
C TYR A 48 -3.84 -15.75 7.60
N ALA A 49 -4.77 -16.60 8.05
CA ALA A 49 -6.20 -16.33 7.98
C ALA A 49 -6.61 -15.08 8.78
N ASN A 50 -5.85 -14.74 9.83
CA ASN A 50 -6.09 -13.58 10.70
C ASN A 50 -4.93 -12.56 10.63
N PRO A 51 -4.84 -11.75 9.57
CA PRO A 51 -3.74 -10.81 9.38
C PRO A 51 -3.82 -9.64 10.38
N LYS A 52 -2.74 -9.43 11.17
CA LYS A 52 -2.62 -8.35 12.18
C LYS A 52 -2.94 -6.95 11.65
N TYR A 53 -2.57 -6.65 10.40
CA TYR A 53 -2.78 -5.33 9.80
C TYR A 53 -3.78 -5.32 8.64
N GLY A 54 -4.52 -6.41 8.45
CA GLY A 54 -5.54 -6.53 7.39
C GLY A 54 -4.97 -6.50 5.97
N PHE A 55 -3.72 -6.94 5.79
CA PHE A 55 -2.98 -6.81 4.53
C PHE A 55 -2.96 -5.38 3.99
N LYS A 56 -2.69 -4.43 4.87
CA LYS A 56 -2.40 -3.05 4.51
C LYS A 56 -1.01 -2.70 5.02
N TRP A 57 -0.37 -1.73 4.37
CA TRP A 57 0.98 -1.27 4.66
C TRP A 57 1.05 0.26 4.63
N ASP A 58 1.95 0.83 5.43
CA ASP A 58 2.50 2.16 5.17
C ASP A 58 3.54 2.03 4.06
N ILE A 59 3.33 2.71 2.92
CA ILE A 59 4.17 2.57 1.73
C ILE A 59 4.85 3.91 1.42
N PRO A 60 6.19 3.99 1.43
CA PRO A 60 6.88 5.14 0.86
C PRO A 60 6.79 5.05 -0.67
N ILE A 61 6.24 6.09 -1.29
CA ILE A 61 6.05 6.19 -2.74
C ILE A 61 6.93 7.33 -3.23
N TRP A 62 7.82 6.99 -4.15
CA TRP A 62 8.54 7.97 -4.95
C TRP A 62 7.83 8.12 -6.28
N TYR A 63 7.56 9.36 -6.67
CA TYR A 63 6.94 9.66 -7.96
C TYR A 63 7.58 10.89 -8.59
N GLN A 64 7.42 11.00 -9.89
CA GLN A 64 7.88 12.12 -10.68
C GLN A 64 6.76 12.54 -11.61
N GLU A 65 6.49 13.84 -11.66
CA GLU A 65 5.55 14.43 -12.60
C GLU A 65 6.34 15.13 -13.70
N ALA A 66 6.30 14.57 -14.91
CA ALA A 66 7.07 15.04 -16.07
C ALA A 66 8.55 15.29 -15.70
N ASP A 67 9.04 16.51 -15.93
CA ASP A 67 10.43 16.92 -15.68
C ASP A 67 10.66 17.55 -14.30
N LEU A 68 9.67 17.46 -13.40
CA LEU A 68 9.82 17.95 -12.03
C LEU A 68 10.75 17.04 -11.21
N ALA A 69 11.19 17.56 -10.06
CA ALA A 69 12.00 16.79 -9.13
C ALA A 69 11.23 15.58 -8.57
N ILE A 70 11.93 14.48 -8.32
CA ILE A 70 11.36 13.30 -7.66
C ILE A 70 10.84 13.69 -6.27
N GLN A 71 9.58 13.33 -6.00
CA GLN A 71 8.92 13.57 -4.72
C GLN A 71 8.76 12.25 -3.97
N LEU A 72 8.83 12.32 -2.63
CA LEU A 72 8.55 11.21 -1.73
C LEU A 72 7.30 11.54 -0.90
N ASP A 73 6.28 10.68 -0.99
CA ASP A 73 5.11 10.73 -0.11
C ASP A 73 4.84 9.36 0.53
N TRP A 74 4.04 9.36 1.58
CA TRP A 74 3.68 8.16 2.34
C TRP A 74 2.21 7.82 2.13
N LEU A 75 1.94 6.70 1.46
CA LEU A 75 0.61 6.12 1.46
C LEU A 75 0.37 5.43 2.81
N ARG A 76 -0.32 6.15 3.70
CA ARG A 76 -0.57 5.70 5.07
C ARG A 76 -1.69 4.66 5.14
N ARG A 77 -1.51 3.72 6.07
CA ARG A 77 -2.49 2.71 6.42
C ARG A 77 -3.68 3.36 7.14
N GLY A 78 -4.73 3.68 6.38
CA GLY A 78 -5.97 4.23 6.92
C GLY A 78 -5.94 5.73 7.19
N LYS A 79 -6.01 6.54 6.12
CA LYS A 79 -6.83 7.76 6.04
C LYS A 79 -7.15 8.03 4.57
N CYS A 80 -8.44 7.98 4.20
CA CYS A 80 -8.93 8.82 3.12
C CYS A 80 -8.81 10.26 3.67
N LYS A 81 -7.95 11.11 3.11
CA LYS A 81 -8.07 12.55 3.40
C LYS A 81 -9.43 12.96 2.84
N ARG A 82 -10.39 13.25 3.74
CA ARG A 82 -11.59 13.99 3.37
C ARG A 82 -11.20 15.41 2.97
#